data_AF-A0A4S0JG31-F1
#
_entry.id   AF-A0A4S0JG31-F1
#
_cell.length_a   1.000
_cell.length_b   1.000
_cell.length_c   1.000
_cell.angle_alpha   90.00
_cell.angle_beta   90.00
_cell.angle_gamma   90.00
#
_symmetry.space_group_name_H-M   'P 1'
#
loop_
_entity.id
_entity.type
_entity.pdbx_description
1 polymer ?
#
loop_
_entity_poly.entity_id
_entity_poly.type
_entity_poly.pdbx_seq_one_letter_code
_entity_poly.pdbx_strand_id
1 'polypeptide(L)' 'MDTVTINAKGISVSLDLAVGHIAAMQVEIDGHILKPLHRAPWVGAPRGTLPANLPEGTVRLSGDFLCAPFS' A
#
# COMPACT_ATOMS: atom_id res chain seq x y z
N MET A 1 6.48 4.00 10.00
CA MET A 1 5.56 3.99 8.85
C MET A 1 4.20 4.24 9.44
N ASP A 2 3.52 5.32 9.05
CA ASP A 2 2.26 5.72 9.67
C ASP A 2 1.12 4.95 9.00
N THR A 3 0.89 3.72 9.47
CA THR A 3 -0.09 2.80 8.87
C THR A 3 -1.18 2.47 9.88
N VAL A 4 -2.43 2.53 9.43
CA VAL A 4 -3.59 2.05 10.19
C VAL A 4 -4.16 0.81 9.52
N THR A 5 -4.42 -0.24 10.30
CA THR A 5 -5.11 -1.43 9.83
C THR A 5 -6.54 -1.45 10.34
N ILE A 6 -7.47 -1.59 9.41
CA ILE A 6 -8.90 -1.74 9.66
C ILE A 6 -9.25 -3.21 9.43
N ASN A 7 -9.95 -3.81 10.40
CA ASN A 7 -10.37 -5.20 10.33
C ASN A 7 -11.88 -5.31 10.32
N ALA A 8 -12.38 -6.22 9.49
CA ALA A 8 -13.76 -6.67 9.45
C ALA A 8 -13.78 -8.21 9.35
N LYS A 9 -14.96 -8.83 9.42
CA LYS A 9 -15.08 -10.29 9.33
C LYS A 9 -14.47 -10.81 8.02
N GLY A 10 -13.34 -11.52 8.13
CA GLY A 10 -12.62 -12.09 6.99
C GLY A 10 -11.92 -11.09 6.08
N ILE A 11 -11.82 -9.81 6.46
CA ILE A 11 -11.19 -8.77 5.63
C ILE A 11 -10.26 -7.91 6.50
N SER A 12 -9.04 -7.68 6.04
CA SER A 12 -8.09 -6.75 6.65
C SER A 12 -7.56 -5.79 5.59
N VAL A 13 -7.55 -4.50 5.89
CA VAL A 13 -7.07 -3.44 5.00
C VAL A 13 -6.10 -2.55 5.77
N SER A 14 -4.91 -2.33 5.23
CA SER A 14 -3.93 -1.40 5.78
C SER A 14 -3.85 -0.14 4.91
N LEU A 15 -4.03 1.02 5.52
CA LEU A 15 -3.87 2.34 4.90
C LEU A 15 -2.51 2.93 5.25
N ASP A 16 -1.84 3.51 4.27
CA ASP A 16 -0.65 4.34 4.46
C ASP A 16 -1.06 5.81 4.58
N LEU A 17 -1.03 6.34 5.80
CA LEU A 17 -1.54 7.70 6.07
C LEU A 17 -0.65 8.80 5.49
N ALA A 18 0.59 8.49 5.09
CA ALA A 18 1.49 9.48 4.49
C ALA A 18 1.10 9.82 3.03
N VAL A 19 0.48 8.88 2.32
CA VAL A 19 0.16 9.01 0.88
C VAL A 19 -1.29 8.66 0.55
N GLY A 20 -2.07 8.17 1.51
CA GLY A 20 -3.47 7.80 1.33
C GLY A 20 -3.70 6.49 0.59
N HIS A 21 -2.66 5.68 0.35
CA HIS A 21 -2.78 4.41 -0.38
C HIS A 21 -3.34 3.29 0.49
N ILE A 22 -4.06 2.35 -0.15
CA ILE A 22 -4.27 1.02 0.43
C ILE A 22 -2.97 0.23 0.27
N ALA A 23 -2.21 0.10 1.35
CA ALA A 23 -0.89 -0.52 1.36
C ALA A 23 -0.91 -2.05 1.37
N ALA A 24 -2.02 -2.64 1.84
CA ALA A 24 -2.27 -4.07 1.84
C ALA A 24 -3.77 -4.36 1.99
N MET A 25 -4.22 -5.45 1.38
CA MET A 25 -5.56 -6.01 1.58
C MET A 25 -5.44 -7.53 1.68
N GLN A 26 -6.17 -8.10 2.63
CA GLN A 26 -6.30 -9.53 2.80
C GLN A 26 -7.78 -9.89 2.91
N VAL A 27 -8.21 -10.91 2.16
CA VAL A 27 -9.55 -11.48 2.24
C VAL A 27 -9.42 -12.97 2.55
N GLU A 28 -10.12 -13.44 3.57
CA GLU A 28 -10.28 -14.85 3.90
C GLU A 28 -11.63 -15.35 3.38
N ILE A 29 -11.61 -16.35 2.50
CA ILE A 29 -12.81 -16.97 1.92
C ILE A 29 -12.55 -18.46 1.72
N ASP A 30 -13.47 -19.31 2.17
CA ASP A 30 -13.39 -20.78 2.03
C ASP A 30 -12.04 -21.39 2.49
N GLY A 31 -11.43 -20.83 3.54
CA GLY A 31 -10.13 -21.26 4.06
C GLY A 31 -8.92 -20.78 3.24
N HIS A 32 -9.14 -20.01 2.17
CA HIS A 32 -8.11 -19.39 1.35
C HIS A 32 -7.84 -17.95 1.79
N ILE A 33 -6.59 -17.53 1.66
CA ILE A 33 -6.16 -16.15 1.89
C ILE A 33 -5.83 -15.50 0.55
N LEU A 34 -6.63 -14.53 0.15
CA LEU A 34 -6.40 -13.70 -1.04
C LEU A 34 -5.70 -12.41 -0.65
N LYS A 35 -4.62 -12.07 -1.36
CA LYS A 35 -3.88 -10.81 -1.22
C LYS A 35 -3.82 -10.12 -2.58
N PRO A 36 -4.90 -9.40 -2.98
CA PRO A 36 -5.05 -8.91 -4.35
C PRO A 36 -4.13 -7.74 -4.69
N LEU A 37 -3.45 -7.15 -3.70
CA LEU A 37 -2.67 -5.93 -3.85
C LEU A 37 -1.17 -6.24 -3.84
N HIS A 38 -0.46 -5.71 -4.83
CA HIS A 38 1.00 -5.76 -4.91
C HIS A 38 1.64 -4.47 -4.40
N ARG A 39 2.87 -4.58 -3.95
CA ARG A 39 3.70 -3.45 -3.53
C ARG A 39 4.92 -3.39 -4.43
N ALA A 40 5.37 -2.18 -4.76
CA ALA A 40 6.60 -2.03 -5.51
C ALA A 40 7.79 -2.61 -4.71
N PRO A 41 8.74 -3.29 -5.36
CA PRO A 41 9.79 -4.04 -4.66
C PRO A 41 10.77 -3.16 -3.87
N TRP A 42 10.82 -1.87 -4.17
CA TRP A 42 11.68 -0.90 -3.49
C TRP A 42 11.05 -0.28 -2.23
N VAL A 43 9.77 -0.52 -1.94
CA VAL A 43 9.14 0.03 -0.75
C VAL A 43 9.82 -0.53 0.49
N GLY A 44 10.38 0.36 1.33
CA GLY A 44 11.18 0.00 2.50
C GLY A 44 12.69 0.06 2.24
N ALA A 45 13.14 0.24 1.01
CA ALA A 45 14.54 0.54 0.72
C ALA A 45 14.94 1.91 1.30
N PRO A 46 16.21 2.11 1.70
CA PRO A 46 16.68 3.40 2.17
C PRO A 46 16.43 4.50 1.13
N ARG A 47 15.93 5.67 1.53
CA ARG A 47 15.57 6.74 0.57
C ARG A 47 16.73 7.16 -0.34
N GLY A 48 17.97 7.10 0.18
CA GLY A 48 19.19 7.43 -0.55
C GLY A 48 19.56 6.44 -1.66
N THR A 49 18.96 5.24 -1.70
CA THR A 49 19.14 4.29 -2.81
C THR A 49 18.14 4.51 -3.95
N LEU A 50 17.18 5.43 -3.78
CA LEU A 50 16.16 5.77 -4.76
C LEU A 50 16.50 7.10 -5.44
N PRO A 51 16.07 7.32 -6.70
CA PRO A 51 16.25 8.60 -7.39
C PRO A 51 15.76 9.77 -6.53
N ALA A 52 16.55 10.84 -6.43
CA ALA A 52 16.26 11.97 -5.55
C ALA A 52 14.90 12.63 -5.87
N ASN A 53 14.54 12.69 -7.15
CA ASN A 53 13.31 13.30 -7.66
C ASN A 53 12.10 12.35 -7.71
N LEU A 54 12.17 11.16 -7.12
CA LEU A 54 11.04 10.25 -7.09
C LEU A 54 9.91 10.83 -6.20
N PRO A 55 8.66 10.96 -6.72
CA PRO A 55 7.54 11.46 -5.91
C PRO A 55 7.26 10.57 -4.71
N GLU A 56 6.78 11.14 -3.60
CA GLU A 56 6.47 10.41 -2.36
C GLU A 56 5.49 9.24 -2.60
N GLY A 57 4.44 9.47 -3.39
CA GLY A 57 3.51 8.42 -3.81
C GLY A 57 4.20 7.25 -4.53
N THR A 58 5.23 7.52 -5.33
CA THR A 58 6.00 6.48 -6.04
C THR A 58 7.03 5.79 -5.14
N VAL A 59 7.63 6.52 -4.20
CA VAL A 59 8.50 5.94 -3.15
C VAL A 59 7.73 4.89 -2.34
N ARG A 60 6.43 5.11 -2.13
CA ARG A 60 5.53 4.28 -1.32
C ARG A 60 4.49 3.51 -2.15
N LEU A 61 4.80 3.27 -3.43
CA LEU A 61 3.87 2.68 -4.39
C LEU A 61 3.39 1.31 -3.93
N SER A 62 2.10 1.22 -3.63
CA SER A 62 1.47 0.02 -3.12
C SER A 62 -0.01 -0.02 -3.47
N GLY A 63 -0.50 -1.24 -3.64
CA GLY A 63 -1.89 -1.60 -3.81
C GLY A 63 -2.65 -0.75 -4.81
N ASP A 64 -3.71 -0.16 -4.32
CA ASP A 64 -4.65 0.65 -5.09
C ASP A 64 -4.03 2.02 -5.37
N PHE A 65 -3.41 2.17 -6.53
CA PHE A 65 -3.13 3.47 -7.11
C PHE A 65 -4.46 4.02 -7.63
N LEU A 66 -5.37 4.39 -6.71
CA LEU A 66 -6.54 5.17 -7.05
C LEU A 66 -6.00 6.41 -7.73
N CYS A 67 -6.28 6.55 -9.02
CA CYS A 67 -6.05 7.80 -9.73
C CYS A 67 -7.00 8.87 -9.16
N ALA A 68 -6.72 9.34 -7.94
CA ALA A 68 -7.25 10.61 -7.47
C ALA A 68 -6.75 11.67 -8.46
N PRO A 69 -7.62 12.63 -8.84
CA PRO A 69 -7.41 13.44 -10.03
C PRO A 69 -6.07 14.15 -9.91
N PHE A 70 -5.30 14.11 -11.01
CA PHE A 70 -4.03 14.80 -11.20
C PHE A 70 -4.02 16.11 -10.40
N SER A 71 -3.21 16.15 -9.34
CA SER A 71 -2.84 17.38 -8.64
C SER A 71 -1.97 18.24 -9.52
#